data_AF-A0A7Y5Z5F5-F1
#
_entry.id   AF-A0A7Y5Z5F5-F1
#
_cell.length_a   1.000
_cell.length_b   1.000
_cell.length_c   1.000
_cell.angle_alpha   90.00
_cell.angle_beta   90.00
_cell.angle_gamma   90.00
#
_symmetry.space_group_name_H-M   'P 1'
#
loop_
_entity.id
_entity.type
_entity.pdbx_description
1 polymer ?
#
loop_
_entity_poly.entity_id
_entity_poly.type
_entity_poly.pdbx_seq_one_letter_code
_entity_poly.pdbx_strand_id
1 'polypeptide(L)'
;MSQSNVVRIPTAAAQVQWRALCSREDLVPNSGVVAWHDGSQVALLYLPEQQDKPLYAIDNRDPKSGANVIGRGLLGSIKGDLVIASPMYKQHFRLEDGHCLEYPEQRLRVWPVRLNGDVVEIGEEA
;
A
#
# COMPACT_ATOMS: atom_id res chain seq x y z
N MET A 1 23.93 -47.87 -1.79
CA MET A 1 22.88 -46.85 -1.98
C MET A 1 23.30 -45.63 -1.18
N SER A 2 23.80 -44.58 -1.84
CA SER A 2 24.25 -43.34 -1.17
C SER A 2 23.08 -42.36 -1.19
N GLN A 3 22.55 -42.01 -0.02
CA GLN A 3 21.50 -41.00 0.08
C GLN A 3 22.17 -39.64 0.19
N SER A 4 22.00 -38.83 -0.85
CA SER A 4 22.43 -37.43 -0.89
C SER A 4 21.60 -36.61 0.09
N ASN A 5 22.25 -36.11 1.15
CA ASN A 5 21.66 -35.09 2.02
C ASN A 5 21.69 -33.74 1.32
N VAL A 6 20.54 -33.29 0.82
CA VAL A 6 20.36 -31.92 0.31
C VAL A 6 20.10 -31.01 1.50
N VAL A 7 21.08 -30.19 1.86
CA VAL A 7 20.90 -29.09 2.80
C VAL A 7 20.08 -28.00 2.11
N ARG A 8 18.85 -27.77 2.57
CA ARG A 8 18.05 -26.61 2.14
C ARG A 8 18.63 -25.35 2.79
N ILE A 9 19.25 -24.49 2.00
CA ILE A 9 19.61 -23.13 2.42
C ILE A 9 18.31 -22.33 2.44
N PRO A 10 17.90 -21.73 3.58
CA PRO A 10 16.73 -20.86 3.59
C PRO A 10 17.04 -19.63 2.73
N THR A 11 16.21 -19.39 1.71
CA THR A 11 16.21 -18.16 0.94
C THR A 11 16.06 -16.99 1.92
N ALA A 12 17.05 -16.10 1.98
CA ALA A 12 17.00 -14.95 2.87
C ALA A 12 15.73 -14.15 2.56
N ALA A 13 14.81 -14.08 3.53
CA ALA A 13 13.66 -13.21 3.43
C ALA A 13 14.18 -11.77 3.30
N ALA A 14 13.71 -11.04 2.29
CA ALA A 14 14.05 -9.63 2.13
C ALA A 14 13.76 -8.90 3.45
N GLN A 15 14.79 -8.26 4.01
CA GLN A 15 14.65 -7.51 5.25
C GLN A 15 13.98 -6.18 4.93
N VAL A 16 12.74 -6.00 5.38
CA VAL A 16 12.05 -4.73 5.28
C VAL A 16 12.64 -3.76 6.30
N GLN A 17 13.19 -2.63 5.84
CA GLN A 17 13.62 -1.54 6.70
C GLN A 17 12.43 -0.64 7.00
N TRP A 18 12.05 -0.58 8.29
CA TRP A 18 10.91 0.21 8.75
C TRP A 18 11.35 1.61 9.16
N ARG A 19 10.60 2.62 8.71
CA ARG A 19 10.82 4.03 9.04
C ARG A 19 9.53 4.64 9.55
N ALA A 20 9.61 5.40 10.64
CA ALA A 20 8.48 6.18 11.13
C ALA A 20 8.09 7.25 10.10
N LEU A 21 6.79 7.38 9.84
CA LEU A 21 6.24 8.28 8.83
C LEU A 21 5.32 9.34 9.43
N CYS A 22 4.36 8.93 10.26
CA CYS A 22 3.46 9.82 10.98
C CYS A 22 2.91 9.11 12.23
N SER A 23 2.03 9.78 12.96
CA SER A 23 1.31 9.18 14.07
C SER A 23 -0.01 8.55 13.61
N ARG A 24 -0.62 7.71 14.45
CA ARG A 24 -1.96 7.16 14.23
C ARG A 24 -3.04 8.24 14.27
N GLU A 25 -2.87 9.27 15.08
CA GLU A 25 -3.84 10.38 15.22
C GLU A 25 -3.92 11.25 13.96
N ASP A 26 -2.89 11.23 13.11
CA ASP A 26 -2.92 11.87 11.80
C ASP A 26 -3.84 11.14 10.81
N LEU A 27 -4.18 9.87 11.06
CA LEU A 27 -5.01 9.06 10.17
C LEU A 27 -6.49 9.33 10.38
N VAL A 28 -7.21 9.47 9.27
CA VAL A 28 -8.67 9.60 9.29
C VAL A 28 -9.30 8.25 8.90
N PRO A 29 -10.18 7.67 9.72
CA PRO A 29 -10.89 6.43 9.39
C PRO A 29 -11.59 6.50 8.04
N ASN A 30 -11.45 5.44 7.25
CA ASN A 30 -12.07 5.26 5.94
C ASN A 30 -11.77 6.42 4.96
N SER A 31 -10.58 7.01 5.08
CA SER A 31 -10.12 8.11 4.24
C SER A 31 -8.62 8.01 3.97
N GLY A 32 -8.16 8.78 2.98
CA GLY A 32 -6.74 8.90 2.65
C GLY A 32 -6.09 10.14 3.27
N VAL A 33 -4.87 9.95 3.78
CA VAL A 33 -3.97 11.00 4.24
C VAL A 33 -2.67 10.90 3.45
N VAL A 34 -2.13 12.02 2.97
CA VAL A 34 -0.95 12.01 2.11
C VAL A 34 0.28 12.40 2.92
N ALA A 35 1.29 11.54 2.89
CA ALA A 35 2.59 11.76 3.53
C ALA A 35 3.69 11.89 2.47
N TRP A 36 4.78 12.54 2.83
CA TRP A 36 5.99 12.60 2.00
C TRP A 36 6.99 11.54 2.47
N HIS A 37 7.50 10.75 1.54
CA HIS A 37 8.48 9.70 1.83
C HIS A 37 9.42 9.52 0.63
N ASP A 38 10.71 9.77 0.83
CA ASP A 38 11.78 9.54 -0.15
C ASP A 38 11.49 10.05 -1.56
N GLY A 39 11.08 11.31 -1.64
CA GLY A 39 10.77 11.98 -2.90
C GLY A 39 9.43 11.61 -3.52
N SER A 40 8.64 10.78 -2.84
CA SER A 40 7.33 10.32 -3.29
C SER A 40 6.22 10.81 -2.35
N GLN A 41 5.05 11.09 -2.90
CA GLN A 41 3.84 11.29 -2.11
C GLN A 41 3.11 9.96 -1.95
N VAL A 42 2.96 9.52 -0.70
CA VAL A 42 2.33 8.26 -0.34
C VAL A 42 0.94 8.54 0.21
N ALA A 43 -0.09 7.95 -0.38
CA ALA A 43 -1.44 7.94 0.16
C ALA A 43 -1.57 6.80 1.18
N LEU A 44 -1.70 7.16 2.45
CA LEU A 44 -2.02 6.27 3.56
C LEU A 44 -3.54 6.14 3.68
N LEU A 45 -4.07 4.92 3.55
CA LEU A 45 -5.49 4.65 3.63
C LEU A 45 -5.76 3.78 4.86
N TYR A 46 -6.52 4.35 5.81
CA TYR A 46 -6.80 3.71 7.10
C TYR A 46 -8.22 3.17 7.14
N LEU A 47 -8.36 1.85 7.23
CA LEU A 47 -9.60 1.09 7.22
C LEU A 47 -9.70 0.28 8.52
N PRO A 48 -10.10 0.89 9.65
CA PRO A 48 -10.08 0.25 10.97
C PRO A 48 -10.99 -0.99 11.10
N GLU A 49 -11.95 -1.15 10.18
CA GLU A 49 -12.84 -2.32 10.16
C GLU A 49 -12.17 -3.58 9.59
N GLN A 50 -11.03 -3.44 8.90
CA GLN A 50 -10.25 -4.57 8.40
C GLN A 50 -9.40 -5.14 9.54
N GLN A 51 -9.74 -6.33 10.02
CA GLN A 51 -9.15 -6.92 11.24
C GLN A 51 -7.66 -7.22 11.09
N ASP A 52 -7.25 -7.81 9.95
CA ASP A 52 -5.87 -8.26 9.77
C ASP A 52 -4.93 -7.16 9.24
N LYS A 53 -5.46 -6.28 8.38
CA LYS A 53 -4.68 -5.25 7.67
C LYS A 53 -5.51 -3.96 7.54
N PRO A 54 -5.46 -3.09 8.56
CA PRO A 54 -6.23 -1.85 8.58
C PRO A 54 -5.53 -0.69 7.87
N LEU A 55 -4.30 -0.84 7.39
CA LEU A 55 -3.51 0.25 6.82
C LEU A 55 -2.89 -0.15 5.49
N TYR A 56 -3.03 0.72 4.51
CA TYR A 56 -2.50 0.56 3.16
C TYR A 56 -1.72 1.83 2.78
N ALA A 57 -0.66 1.66 1.98
CA ALA A 57 0.18 2.75 1.52
C ALA A 57 0.44 2.59 0.02
N ILE A 58 -0.04 3.55 -0.77
CA ILE A 58 0.03 3.50 -2.25
C ILE A 58 0.47 4.84 -2.83
N ASP A 59 0.87 4.86 -4.10
CA ASP A 59 1.28 6.09 -4.77
C ASP A 59 0.13 7.11 -4.76
N ASN A 60 0.40 8.35 -4.37
CA ASN A 60 -0.59 9.41 -4.46
C ASN A 60 -0.75 9.94 -5.91
N ARG A 61 0.24 9.68 -6.76
CA ARG A 61 0.26 10.14 -8.15
C ARG A 61 -0.54 9.20 -9.04
N ASP A 62 -1.63 9.70 -9.60
CA ASP A 62 -2.43 8.96 -10.59
C ASP A 62 -1.60 8.76 -11.88
N PRO A 63 -1.45 7.52 -12.38
CA PRO A 63 -0.56 7.21 -13.50
C PRO A 63 -1.08 7.72 -14.86
N LYS A 64 -2.38 7.98 -14.98
CA LYS A 64 -3.02 8.44 -16.22
C LYS A 64 -2.99 9.95 -16.34
N SER A 65 -3.33 10.66 -15.27
CA SER A 65 -3.39 12.13 -15.25
C SER A 65 -2.06 12.77 -14.83
N GLY A 66 -1.20 12.04 -14.11
CA GLY A 66 0.02 12.55 -13.51
C GLY A 66 -0.21 13.44 -12.28
N ALA A 67 -1.45 13.60 -11.83
CA ALA A 67 -1.81 14.45 -10.70
C ALA A 67 -1.71 13.71 -9.36
N ASN A 68 -1.38 14.44 -8.29
CA ASN A 68 -1.29 13.91 -6.92
C ASN A 68 -2.64 13.95 -6.23
N VAL A 69 -3.48 12.93 -6.49
CA VAL A 69 -4.91 12.94 -6.14
C VAL A 69 -5.44 11.60 -5.62
N ILE A 70 -4.68 10.51 -5.68
CA ILE A 70 -5.20 9.18 -5.31
C ILE A 70 -5.68 9.14 -3.86
N GLY A 71 -4.97 9.75 -2.91
CA GLY A 71 -5.38 9.82 -1.50
C GLY A 71 -6.71 10.56 -1.25
N ARG A 72 -7.28 11.21 -2.26
CA ARG A 72 -8.60 11.87 -2.20
C ARG A 72 -9.69 11.04 -2.87
N GLY A 73 -9.35 9.84 -3.33
CA GLY A 73 -10.26 8.92 -3.98
C GLY A 73 -11.30 8.32 -3.04
N LEU A 74 -12.36 7.81 -3.62
CA LEU A 74 -13.40 7.11 -2.86
C LEU A 74 -12.98 5.65 -2.64
N LEU A 75 -12.99 5.22 -1.39
CA LEU A 75 -12.79 3.83 -1.02
C LEU A 75 -14.04 2.99 -1.34
N GLY A 76 -13.83 1.74 -1.73
CA GLY A 76 -14.92 0.81 -2.01
C GLY A 76 -14.47 -0.63 -2.08
N SER A 77 -15.40 -1.52 -2.42
CA SER A 77 -15.11 -2.92 -2.71
C SER A 77 -15.73 -3.32 -4.05
N ILE A 78 -14.96 -4.00 -4.89
CA ILE A 78 -15.41 -4.56 -6.16
C ILE A 78 -15.06 -6.04 -6.16
N LYS A 79 -16.08 -6.90 -6.20
CA LYS A 79 -15.92 -8.37 -6.20
C LYS A 79 -15.06 -8.90 -5.03
N GLY A 80 -15.08 -8.21 -3.89
CA GLY A 80 -14.31 -8.57 -2.69
C GLY A 80 -12.94 -7.89 -2.60
N ASP A 81 -12.44 -7.29 -3.68
CA ASP A 81 -11.20 -6.51 -3.62
C ASP A 81 -11.48 -5.10 -3.07
N LEU A 82 -10.69 -4.67 -2.09
CA LEU A 82 -10.69 -3.29 -1.62
C LEU A 82 -10.00 -2.41 -2.66
N VAL A 83 -10.66 -1.31 -3.01
CA VAL A 83 -10.19 -0.39 -4.06
C VAL A 83 -10.30 1.06 -3.61
N ILE A 84 -9.51 1.90 -4.27
CA ILE A 84 -9.71 3.34 -4.31
C ILE A 84 -9.99 3.80 -5.74
N ALA A 85 -11.05 4.58 -5.92
CA ALA A 85 -11.39 5.18 -7.21
C ALA A 85 -10.64 6.50 -7.38
N SER A 86 -9.87 6.64 -8.47
CA SER A 86 -9.21 7.91 -8.80
C SER A 86 -10.23 9.05 -8.92
N PRO A 87 -9.99 10.21 -8.28
CA PRO A 87 -10.83 11.39 -8.45
C PRO A 87 -10.90 11.90 -9.88
N MET A 88 -9.92 11.59 -10.73
CA MET A 88 -9.84 12.13 -12.09
C MET A 88 -10.73 11.35 -13.05
N TYR A 89 -10.34 10.11 -13.39
CA TYR A 89 -11.03 9.30 -14.39
C TYR A 89 -11.69 8.05 -13.83
N LYS A 90 -11.84 7.96 -12.50
CA LYS A 90 -12.60 6.91 -11.81
C LYS A 90 -12.08 5.49 -12.05
N GLN A 91 -10.80 5.35 -12.41
CA GLN A 91 -10.15 4.04 -12.40
C GLN A 91 -10.10 3.51 -10.97
N HIS A 92 -10.31 2.21 -10.79
CA HIS A 92 -10.26 1.57 -9.49
C HIS A 92 -8.91 0.87 -9.34
N PHE A 93 -8.15 1.29 -8.33
CA PHE A 93 -6.88 0.67 -7.97
C PHE A 93 -7.07 -0.19 -6.73
N ARG A 94 -6.69 -1.47 -6.81
CA ARG A 94 -6.71 -2.39 -5.68
C ARG A 94 -5.69 -1.94 -4.63
N LEU A 95 -6.10 -1.89 -3.37
CA LEU A 95 -5.23 -1.41 -2.29
C LEU A 95 -4.10 -2.41 -1.98
N GLU A 96 -4.35 -3.69 -2.19
CA GLU A 96 -3.43 -4.77 -1.83
C GLU A 96 -2.15 -4.73 -2.66
N ASP A 97 -2.29 -4.54 -3.97
CA ASP A 97 -1.19 -4.68 -4.92
C ASP A 97 -1.06 -3.50 -5.90
N GLY A 98 -1.98 -2.53 -5.85
CA GLY A 98 -1.97 -1.32 -6.67
C GLY A 98 -2.49 -1.53 -8.09
N HIS A 99 -2.95 -2.72 -8.48
CA HIS A 99 -3.42 -2.97 -9.84
C HIS A 99 -4.69 -2.21 -10.17
N CYS A 100 -4.74 -1.61 -11.36
CA CYS A 100 -5.96 -1.04 -11.91
C CYS A 100 -6.87 -2.13 -12.48
N LEU A 101 -8.16 -2.09 -12.12
CA LEU A 101 -9.14 -3.07 -12.59
C LEU A 101 -9.52 -2.88 -14.07
N GLU A 102 -9.55 -1.64 -14.54
CA GLU A 102 -9.94 -1.32 -15.92
C GLU A 102 -8.78 -1.40 -16.91
N TYR A 103 -7.56 -1.10 -16.44
CA TYR A 103 -6.36 -0.95 -17.26
C TYR A 103 -5.22 -1.80 -16.67
N PRO A 104 -5.10 -3.09 -17.04
CA PRO A 104 -4.12 -4.01 -16.43
C PRO A 104 -2.66 -3.56 -16.54
N GLU A 105 -2.34 -2.69 -17.50
CA GLU A 105 -1.02 -2.08 -17.69
C GLU A 105 -0.71 -0.97 -16.66
N GLN A 106 -1.73 -0.45 -15.95
CA GLN A 106 -1.57 0.58 -14.94
C GLN A 106 -1.51 -0.05 -13.55
N ARG A 107 -0.54 0.42 -12.76
CA ARG A 107 -0.33 -0.02 -11.39
C ARG A 107 0.24 1.12 -10.55
N LEU A 108 -0.27 1.28 -9.34
CA LEU A 108 0.33 2.13 -8.32
C LEU A 108 1.42 1.36 -7.58
N ARG A 109 2.51 2.03 -7.19
CA ARG A 109 3.42 1.45 -6.21
C ARG A 109 2.66 1.22 -4.89
N VAL A 110 2.97 0.12 -4.23
CA VAL A 110 2.49 -0.19 -2.88
C VAL A 110 3.71 -0.33 -1.98
N TRP A 111 3.62 0.24 -0.78
CA TRP A 111 4.64 0.06 0.26
C TRP A 111 4.12 -0.87 1.35
N PRO A 112 5.00 -1.70 1.94
CA PRO A 112 4.74 -2.24 3.27
C PRO A 112 4.45 -1.09 4.23
N VAL A 113 3.39 -1.22 5.01
CA VAL A 113 3.03 -0.21 6.02
C VAL A 113 2.43 -0.93 7.22
N ARG A 114 2.66 -0.40 8.42
CA ARG A 114 2.09 -0.95 9.65
C ARG A 114 1.87 0.12 10.70
N LEU A 115 1.03 -0.21 11.67
CA LEU A 115 0.96 0.49 12.96
C LEU A 115 1.88 -0.24 13.95
N ASN A 116 2.85 0.46 14.51
CA ASN A 116 3.70 0.01 15.61
C ASN A 116 3.35 0.85 16.85
N GLY A 117 2.39 0.37 17.65
CA GLY A 117 1.71 1.20 18.65
C GLY A 117 0.94 2.33 17.97
N ASP A 118 1.26 3.57 18.33
CA ASP A 118 0.66 4.78 17.73
C ASP A 118 1.53 5.39 16.61
N VAL A 119 2.61 4.72 16.20
CA VAL A 119 3.47 5.17 15.10
C VAL A 119 3.09 4.43 13.83
N VAL A 120 2.87 5.18 12.75
CA VAL A 120 2.78 4.63 11.40
C VAL A 120 4.19 4.45 10.87
N GLU A 121 4.54 3.23 10.51
CA GLU A 121 5.82 2.90 9.89
C GLU A 121 5.61 2.46 8.44
N ILE A 122 6.46 2.97 7.55
CA ILE A 122 6.54 2.56 6.15
C ILE A 122 7.80 1.74 5.94
N GLY A 123 7.68 0.68 5.17
CA GLY A 123 8.75 -0.27 4.88
C GLY A 123 9.34 -0.04 3.50
N GLU A 124 10.66 -0.25 3.41
CA GLU A 124 11.39 -0.35 2.16
C GLU A 124 11.97 -1.75 2.03
N GLU A 125 11.86 -2.34 0.84
CA GLU A 125 12.64 -3.54 0.52
C GLU A 125 14.11 -3.12 0.37
N ALA A 126 14.95 -3.65 1.26
CA ALA A 126 16.40 -3.39 1.28
C ALA A 126 17.18 -4.15 0.21
#